data_AF-A0A3N5FD23-F1
#
_entry.id   AF-A0A3N5FD23-F1
#
_cell.length_a   1.000
_cell.length_b   1.000
_cell.length_c   1.000
_cell.angle_alpha   90.00
_cell.angle_beta   90.00
_cell.angle_gamma   90.00
#
_symmetry.space_group_name_H-M   'P 1'
#
loop_
_entity.id
_entity.type
_entity.pdbx_description
1 polymer ?
#
loop_
_entity_poly.entity_id
_entity_poly.type
_entity_poly.pdbx_seq_one_letter_code
_entity_poly.pdbx_strand_id
1 'polypeptide(L)'
;MRHPPAPLSFTAMRVAVRLGDAGVSVRTVATRFPHVLNRVADAWGDPAAVADVMADLMVDRRGGRRGFPPDALEELHTLRKVCAVRRNTNADRPSPR
;
A
#
# COMPACT_ATOMS: atom_id res chain seq x y z
N MET A 1 -26.75 -2.11 2.32
CA MET A 1 -26.15 -2.52 1.04
C MET A 1 -24.64 -2.41 1.17
N ARG A 2 -23.90 -3.54 1.24
CA ARG A 2 -22.43 -3.51 1.19
C ARG A 2 -22.05 -3.34 -0.27
N HIS A 3 -21.44 -2.21 -0.64
CA HIS A 3 -20.87 -2.08 -1.99
C HIS A 3 -19.87 -3.23 -2.20
N PRO A 4 -19.91 -3.91 -3.36
CA PRO A 4 -18.88 -4.88 -3.68
C PRO A 4 -17.53 -4.17 -3.62
N PRO A 5 -16.51 -4.78 -3.00
CA PRO A 5 -15.18 -4.20 -3.02
C PRO A 5 -14.75 -4.00 -4.47
N ALA A 6 -14.25 -2.81 -4.81
CA ALA A 6 -13.78 -2.52 -6.16
C ALA A 6 -12.76 -3.58 -6.61
N PRO A 7 -12.80 -4.02 -7.88
CA PRO A 7 -11.83 -4.99 -8.36
C PRO A 7 -10.40 -4.44 -8.26
N LEU A 8 -9.43 -5.34 -8.11
CA LEU A 8 -8.03 -4.97 -8.16
C LEU A 8 -7.69 -4.49 -9.58
N SER A 9 -6.98 -3.36 -9.66
CA SER A 9 -6.46 -2.90 -10.95
C SER A 9 -5.36 -3.84 -11.45
N PHE A 10 -5.10 -3.82 -12.76
CA PHE A 10 -3.99 -4.60 -13.33
C PHE A 10 -2.64 -4.22 -12.70
N THR A 11 -2.44 -2.93 -12.39
CA THR A 11 -1.27 -2.44 -11.66
C THR A 11 -1.18 -3.07 -10.27
N ALA A 12 -2.30 -3.16 -9.55
CA ALA A 12 -2.37 -3.79 -8.23
C ALA A 12 -2.07 -5.28 -8.26
N MET A 13 -2.59 -6.00 -9.25
CA MET A 13 -2.26 -7.42 -9.45
C MET A 13 -0.76 -7.62 -9.69
N ARG A 14 -0.14 -6.80 -10.55
CA ARG A 14 1.31 -6.89 -10.80
C ARG A 14 2.15 -6.61 -9.56
N VAL A 15 1.73 -5.64 -8.74
CA VAL A 15 2.40 -5.33 -7.47
C VAL A 15 2.24 -6.49 -6.50
N ALA A 16 1.04 -7.08 -6.39
CA ALA A 16 0.79 -8.24 -5.54
C ALA A 16 1.68 -9.45 -5.92
N VAL A 17 1.84 -9.73 -7.22
CA VAL A 17 2.73 -10.81 -7.70
C VAL A 17 4.18 -10.52 -7.30
N ARG A 18 4.68 -9.31 -7.58
CA ARG A 18 6.06 -8.92 -7.22
C ARG A 18 6.33 -8.97 -5.72
N LEU A 19 5.31 -8.64 -4.91
CA LEU A 19 5.40 -8.76 -3.46
C LEU A 19 5.46 -10.21 -3.03
N GLY A 20 4.67 -11.09 -3.66
CA GLY A 20 4.74 -12.53 -3.46
C GLY A 20 6.13 -13.10 -3.76
N ASP A 21 6.76 -12.69 -4.86
CA ASP A 21 8.13 -13.09 -5.22
C ASP A 21 9.17 -12.65 -4.17
N ALA A 22 8.90 -11.53 -3.49
CA ALA A 22 9.72 -11.01 -2.39
C ALA A 22 9.36 -11.62 -1.01
N GLY A 23 8.47 -12.60 -0.96
CA GLY A 23 8.01 -13.23 0.29
C GLY A 23 6.99 -12.42 1.09
N VAL A 24 6.35 -11.42 0.48
CA VAL A 24 5.35 -10.56 1.13
C VAL A 24 3.94 -10.94 0.66
N SER A 25 3.13 -11.48 1.59
CA SER A 25 1.70 -11.67 1.37
C SER A 25 0.94 -10.36 1.49
N VAL A 26 0.06 -10.09 0.52
CA VAL A 26 -0.93 -9.00 0.57
C VAL A 26 -2.36 -9.50 0.34
N ARG A 27 -2.61 -10.78 0.66
CA ARG A 27 -3.86 -11.47 0.32
C ARG A 27 -5.04 -10.91 1.11
N THR A 28 -4.84 -10.58 2.38
CA THR A 28 -5.89 -10.02 3.24
C THR A 28 -6.23 -8.60 2.83
N VAL A 29 -5.22 -7.78 2.52
CA VAL A 29 -5.41 -6.42 2.00
C VAL A 29 -6.08 -6.45 0.63
N ALA A 30 -5.63 -7.32 -0.27
CA ALA A 30 -6.21 -7.48 -1.61
C ALA A 30 -7.71 -7.85 -1.58
N THR A 31 -8.12 -8.70 -0.64
CA THR A 31 -9.51 -9.20 -0.55
C THR A 31 -10.42 -8.28 0.25
N ARG A 32 -9.96 -7.76 1.40
CA ARG A 32 -10.76 -6.91 2.29
C ARG A 32 -10.68 -5.43 1.96
N PHE A 33 -9.55 -4.98 1.41
CA PHE A 33 -9.25 -3.58 1.16
C PHE A 33 -8.62 -3.34 -0.23
N PRO A 34 -9.25 -3.79 -1.34
CA PRO A 34 -8.64 -3.65 -2.67
C PRO A 34 -8.39 -2.19 -3.07
N HIS A 35 -9.18 -1.23 -2.56
CA HIS A 35 -8.93 0.20 -2.75
C HIS A 35 -7.59 0.66 -2.16
N VAL A 36 -7.14 0.04 -1.06
CA VAL A 36 -5.82 0.32 -0.48
C VAL A 36 -4.72 -0.21 -1.38
N LEU A 37 -4.85 -1.47 -1.84
CA LEU A 37 -3.86 -2.07 -2.72
C LEU A 37 -3.79 -1.35 -4.08
N ASN A 38 -4.93 -0.92 -4.63
CA ASN A 38 -4.99 -0.09 -5.83
C ASN A 38 -4.25 1.24 -5.63
N ARG A 39 -4.50 1.96 -4.54
CA ARG A 39 -3.82 3.23 -4.24
C ARG A 39 -2.31 3.07 -4.08
N VAL A 40 -1.87 1.99 -3.42
CA VAL A 40 -0.44 1.67 -3.32
C VAL A 40 0.15 1.34 -4.68
N ALA A 41 -0.59 0.61 -5.52
CA ALA A 41 -0.14 0.23 -6.84
C ALA A 41 0.00 1.42 -7.80
N ASP A 42 -0.93 2.37 -7.73
CA ASP A 42 -0.87 3.62 -8.51
C ASP A 42 0.35 4.44 -8.12
N ALA A 43 0.69 4.45 -6.83
CA ALA A 43 1.89 5.12 -6.33
C ALA A 43 3.19 4.30 -6.57
N TRP A 44 3.13 3.00 -6.86
CA TRP A 44 4.27 2.07 -6.84
C TRP A 44 5.45 2.45 -7.74
N GLY A 45 5.20 3.25 -8.78
CA GLY A 45 6.23 3.80 -9.67
C GLY A 45 7.08 4.91 -9.05
N ASP A 46 6.58 5.58 -8.00
CA ASP A 46 7.25 6.68 -7.31
C ASP A 46 7.45 6.35 -5.81
N PRO A 47 8.70 6.09 -5.37
CA PRO A 47 9.00 5.81 -3.97
C PRO A 47 8.51 6.87 -2.98
N ALA A 48 8.47 8.15 -3.38
CA ALA A 48 7.97 9.22 -2.54
C ALA A 48 6.45 9.12 -2.38
N ALA A 49 5.73 8.99 -3.49
CA ALA A 49 4.28 8.80 -3.47
C ALA A 49 3.86 7.55 -2.68
N VAL A 50 4.58 6.42 -2.81
CA VAL A 50 4.29 5.22 -2.00
C VAL A 50 4.46 5.52 -0.52
N ALA A 51 5.53 6.23 -0.15
CA ALA A 51 5.76 6.54 1.25
C ALA A 51 4.68 7.46 1.82
N ASP A 52 4.21 8.43 1.05
CA ASP A 52 3.11 9.31 1.44
C ASP A 52 1.80 8.53 1.57
N VAL A 53 1.51 7.62 0.65
CA VAL A 53 0.36 6.71 0.75
C VAL A 53 0.46 5.83 1.99
N MET A 54 1.63 5.26 2.29
CA MET A 54 1.82 4.44 3.49
C MET A 54 1.72 5.26 4.77
N ALA A 55 2.23 6.49 4.78
CA ALA A 55 2.08 7.41 5.90
C ALA A 55 0.61 7.79 6.11
N ASP A 56 -0.14 8.07 5.04
CA ASP A 56 -1.58 8.33 5.08
C ASP A 56 -2.40 7.12 5.57
N LEU A 57 -1.97 5.89 5.24
CA LEU A 57 -2.65 4.66 5.65
C LEU A 57 -2.39 4.32 7.12
N MET A 58 -1.22 4.69 7.65
CA MET A 58 -0.81 4.39 9.02
C MET A 58 -1.15 5.51 10.01
N VAL A 59 -1.03 6.76 9.59
CA VAL A 59 -1.41 7.91 10.40
C VAL A 59 -2.90 8.11 10.20
N ASP A 60 -3.69 7.79 11.23
CA ASP A 60 -5.13 8.07 11.25
C ASP A 60 -5.37 9.58 11.26
N ARG A 61 -5.31 10.21 10.09
CA ARG A 61 -5.59 11.64 9.92
C ARG A 61 -7.09 11.94 9.83
N ARG A 62 -7.95 10.92 9.85
CA ARG A 62 -9.40 11.07 9.69
C ARG A 62 -10.10 10.24 10.75
N GLY A 63 -10.05 10.74 11.99
CA GLY A 63 -10.71 10.13 13.15
C GLY A 63 -12.10 9.62 12.80
N GLY A 64 -12.27 8.30 12.84
CA GLY A 64 -13.54 7.65 12.50
C GLY A 64 -13.45 6.28 11.80
N ARG A 65 -12.27 5.71 11.53
CA ARG A 65 -12.18 4.33 11.02
C ARG A 65 -11.91 3.33 12.14
N ARG A 66 -12.51 2.14 12.05
CA ARG A 66 -12.33 0.99 12.98
C ARG A 66 -10.91 0.37 12.96
N GLY A 67 -9.90 1.11 12.47
CA GLY A 67 -8.58 0.57 12.18
C GLY A 67 -8.60 -0.51 11.09
N PHE A 68 -7.44 -1.12 10.86
CA PHE A 68 -7.32 -2.35 10.09
C PHE A 68 -7.33 -3.55 11.05
N PRO A 69 -7.90 -4.71 10.66
CA PRO A 69 -7.72 -5.93 11.42
C PRO A 69 -6.22 -6.29 11.51
N PRO A 70 -5.79 -7.01 12.56
CA PRO A 70 -4.38 -7.34 12.80
C PRO A 70 -3.72 -7.99 11.58
N ASP A 71 -4.38 -8.95 10.95
CA ASP A 71 -3.87 -9.62 9.73
C ASP A 71 -3.56 -8.63 8.59
N ALA A 72 -4.40 -7.60 8.41
CA ALA A 72 -4.17 -6.58 7.38
C ALA A 72 -3.09 -5.58 7.80
N LEU A 73 -2.97 -5.28 9.10
CA LEU A 73 -1.88 -4.44 9.62
C LEU A 73 -0.53 -5.11 9.41
N GLU A 74 -0.39 -6.40 9.69
CA GLU A 74 0.86 -7.14 9.48
C GLU A 74 1.31 -7.09 8.01
N GLU A 75 0.39 -7.31 7.08
CA GLU A 75 0.67 -7.19 5.64
C GLU A 75 1.09 -5.76 5.27
N LEU A 76 0.40 -4.72 5.78
CA LEU A 76 0.76 -3.31 5.54
C LEU A 76 2.09 -2.91 6.18
N HIS A 77 2.42 -3.41 7.37
CA HIS A 77 3.70 -3.18 8.02
C HIS A 77 4.85 -3.80 7.22
N THR A 78 4.65 -5.02 6.73
CA THR A 78 5.63 -5.73 5.89
C THR A 78 5.83 -5.00 4.56
N LEU A 79 4.74 -4.57 3.93
CA LEU A 79 4.76 -3.77 2.73
C LEU A 79 5.58 -2.48 2.92
N ARG A 80 5.37 -1.77 4.04
CA ARG A 80 6.13 -0.55 4.35
C ARG A 80 7.62 -0.79 4.44
N LYS A 81 8.04 -1.91 5.06
CA LYS A 81 9.46 -2.27 5.17
C LYS A 81 10.08 -2.45 3.77
N VAL A 82 9.39 -3.15 2.87
CA VAL A 82 9.86 -3.35 1.50
C VAL A 82 9.93 -2.02 0.72
N CYS A 83 8.92 -1.16 0.84
CA CYS A 83 8.93 0.15 0.19
C CYS A 83 10.03 1.07 0.73
N ALA A 84 10.30 1.01 2.04
CA ALA A 84 11.36 1.79 2.67
C ALA A 84 12.76 1.37 2.20
N VAL A 85 13.02 0.06 2.04
CA VAL A 85 14.28 -0.44 1.49
C VAL A 85 14.50 0.07 0.06
N ARG A 86 13.44 0.16 -0.75
CA ARG A 86 13.49 0.75 -2.10
C ARG A 86 13.77 2.25 -2.13
N ARG A 87 13.50 2.99 -1.04
CA ARG A 87 13.67 4.45 -0.96
C ARG A 87 15.15 4.88 -0.92
N ASN A 88 16.03 4.00 -0.45
CA ASN A 88 17.45 4.35 -0.23
C ASN A 88 18.28 4.54 -1.52
N THR A 89 17.73 4.29 -2.70
CA THR A 89 18.46 4.44 -3.98
C THR A 89 18.08 5.67 -4.81
N ASN A 90 17.12 6.51 -4.36
CA ASN A 90 16.70 7.68 -5.15
C ASN A 90 16.43 8.92 -4.27
N ALA A 91 17.32 9.18 -3.31
CA ALA A 91 17.22 10.26 -2.33
C ALA A 91 17.54 11.67 -2.88
N ASP A 92 17.27 11.95 -4.15
CA ASP A 92 17.51 13.28 -4.70
C ASP A 92 16.41 13.71 -5.69
N ARG A 93 15.29 14.20 -5.16
CA ARG A 93 14.48 15.18 -5.88
C ARG A 93 13.70 16.07 -4.92
N PRO A 94 13.88 17.41 -4.96
CA PRO A 94 13.13 18.32 -4.13
C PRO A 94 11.68 18.44 -4.63
N SER A 95 10.74 18.58 -3.69
CA SER A 95 9.32 18.83 -3.93
C SER A 95 9.12 20.13 -4.73
N PRO A 96 8.31 20.14 -5.82
CA PRO A 96 7.80 21.39 -6.36
C PRO A 96 6.70 21.92 -5.42
N ARG A 97 6.81 23.19 -5.06
CA ARG A 97 5.81 23.96 -4.31
C ARG A 97 4.59 24.26 -5.18
#